data_AF-A0A7Y9HPL0-F1
#
_entry.id   AF-A0A7Y9HPL0-F1
#
_cell.length_a   1.000
_cell.length_b   1.000
_cell.length_c   1.000
_cell.angle_alpha   90.00
_cell.angle_beta   90.00
_cell.angle_gamma   90.00
#
_symmetry.space_group_name_H-M   'P 1'
#
loop_
_entity.id
_entity.type
_entity.pdbx_description
1 polymer ?
#
loop_
_entity_poly.entity_id
_entity_poly.type
_entity_poly.pdbx_seq_one_letter_code
_entity_poly.pdbx_strand_id
1 'polypeptide(L)'
;MDQHKLRSLVFDKTGVRIDVDDPVFALVALNEAVLEEAVERHVARIDAASHELARLAGAAPAASPPVHGGHRAHDAAHDSPREPAAHGHAPHGAAHPPGYVPTPPAGAVRPISTQSPLITPRELRLLAAAAGIAILSALIVLGGQALFRTPAPALSADQAQALQRAERLEQALHNLDPKLRAQLPAELQK
;
A
#
# COMPACT_ATOMS: atom_id res chain seq x y z
N MET A 1 15.48 -16.24 -0.43
CA MET A 1 16.72 -15.43 -0.65
C MET A 1 17.92 -16.26 -0.24
N ASP A 2 19.04 -16.22 -0.96
CA ASP A 2 20.25 -17.01 -0.61
C ASP A 2 20.96 -16.43 0.63
N GLN A 3 21.28 -17.27 1.61
CA GLN A 3 21.96 -16.90 2.86
C GLN A 3 23.31 -16.22 2.61
N HIS A 4 24.12 -16.71 1.68
CA HIS A 4 25.43 -16.11 1.38
C HIS A 4 25.28 -14.69 0.84
N LYS A 5 24.28 -14.47 -0.02
CA LYS A 5 23.97 -13.16 -0.58
C LYS A 5 23.49 -12.18 0.49
N LEU A 6 22.70 -12.65 1.46
CA LEU A 6 22.24 -11.84 2.58
C LEU A 6 23.40 -11.44 3.51
N ARG A 7 24.33 -12.38 3.79
CA ARG A 7 25.53 -12.11 4.59
C ARG A 7 26.39 -11.03 3.97
N SER A 8 26.67 -11.13 2.68
CA SER A 8 27.43 -10.11 1.95
C SER A 8 26.71 -8.77 1.96
N LEU A 9 25.40 -8.75 1.68
CA LEU A 9 24.63 -7.50 1.64
C LEU A 9 24.59 -6.79 3.00
N VAL A 10 24.42 -7.53 4.10
CA VAL A 10 24.42 -6.92 5.43
C VAL A 10 25.83 -6.44 5.78
N PHE A 11 26.86 -7.24 5.51
CA PHE A 11 28.24 -6.81 5.72
C PHE A 11 28.59 -5.54 4.92
N ASP A 12 28.22 -5.46 3.65
CA ASP A 12 28.50 -4.30 2.80
C ASP A 12 27.76 -3.03 3.28
N LYS A 13 26.56 -3.19 3.84
CA LYS A 13 25.74 -2.05 4.30
C LYS A 13 26.00 -1.62 5.73
N THR A 14 26.38 -2.55 6.61
CA THR A 14 26.46 -2.29 8.06
C THR A 14 27.84 -2.58 8.63
N GLY A 15 28.72 -3.25 7.89
CA GLY A 15 30.02 -3.74 8.37
C GLY A 15 29.91 -4.94 9.32
N VAL A 16 28.70 -5.43 9.61
CA VAL A 16 28.47 -6.50 10.58
C VAL A 16 28.56 -7.87 9.89
N ARG A 17 29.36 -8.77 10.45
CA ARG A 17 29.47 -10.16 9.99
C ARG A 17 28.37 -10.99 10.65
N ILE A 18 27.58 -11.67 9.83
CA ILE A 18 26.50 -12.55 10.27
C ILE A 18 26.99 -14.00 10.20
N ASP A 19 26.83 -14.74 11.28
CA ASP A 19 27.12 -16.18 11.38
C ASP A 19 25.91 -17.03 10.98
N VAL A 20 26.13 -18.32 10.64
CA VAL A 20 25.08 -19.21 10.12
C VAL A 20 23.89 -19.38 11.08
N ASP A 21 24.12 -19.31 12.38
CA ASP A 21 23.09 -19.48 13.41
C ASP A 21 22.42 -18.16 13.81
N ASP A 22 22.66 -17.07 13.07
CA ASP A 22 22.13 -15.75 13.41
C ASP A 22 20.59 -15.68 13.21
N PRO A 23 19.84 -15.13 14.18
CA PRO A 23 18.39 -14.96 14.08
C PRO A 23 17.93 -14.16 12.85
N VAL A 24 18.79 -13.37 12.22
CA VAL A 24 18.47 -12.65 10.97
C VAL A 24 17.99 -13.61 9.87
N PHE A 25 18.52 -14.83 9.78
CA PHE A 25 18.05 -15.80 8.78
C PHE A 25 16.66 -16.33 9.07
N ALA A 26 16.35 -16.58 10.36
CA ALA A 26 15.02 -16.99 10.77
C ALA A 26 13.99 -15.89 10.47
N LEU A 27 14.34 -14.62 10.68
CA LEU A 27 13.48 -13.48 10.36
C LEU A 27 13.24 -13.33 8.85
N VAL A 28 14.28 -13.52 8.03
CA VAL A 28 14.16 -13.47 6.56
C VAL A 28 13.28 -14.62 6.06
N ALA A 29 13.50 -15.85 6.55
CA ALA A 29 12.69 -17.01 6.18
C ALA A 29 11.22 -16.85 6.61
N LEU A 30 10.99 -16.33 7.82
CA LEU A 30 9.63 -16.03 8.29
C LEU A 30 8.95 -14.97 7.42
N ASN A 31 9.66 -13.88 7.10
CA ASN A 31 9.13 -12.85 6.21
C ASN A 31 8.80 -13.42 4.84
N GLU A 32 9.66 -14.26 4.26
CA GLU A 32 9.42 -14.91 2.97
C GLU A 32 8.14 -15.77 3.01
N ALA A 33 7.99 -16.63 4.01
CA ALA A 33 6.81 -17.48 4.15
C ALA A 33 5.52 -16.67 4.36
N VAL A 34 5.55 -15.62 5.18
CA VAL A 34 4.39 -14.76 5.43
C VAL A 34 4.02 -13.95 4.19
N LEU A 35 5.02 -13.45 3.44
CA LEU A 35 4.79 -12.75 2.19
C LEU A 35 4.17 -13.66 1.13
N GLU A 36 4.68 -14.89 1.01
CA GLU A 36 4.14 -15.89 0.08
C GLU A 36 2.67 -16.19 0.41
N GLU A 37 2.34 -16.51 1.66
CA GLU A 37 0.97 -16.76 2.09
C GLU A 37 0.05 -15.54 1.90
N ALA A 38 0.56 -14.33 2.17
CA ALA A 38 -0.21 -13.10 1.99
C ALA A 38 -0.51 -12.82 0.51
N VAL A 39 0.45 -13.09 -0.37
CA VAL A 39 0.28 -12.97 -1.83
C VAL A 39 -0.72 -14.01 -2.33
N GLU A 40 -0.58 -15.27 -1.93
CA GLU A 40 -1.53 -16.34 -2.30
C GLU A 40 -2.96 -15.99 -1.90
N ARG A 41 -3.18 -15.54 -0.65
CA ARG A 41 -4.50 -15.12 -0.17
C ARG A 41 -5.05 -13.90 -0.92
N HIS A 42 -4.19 -13.03 -1.45
CA HIS A 42 -4.62 -11.88 -2.25
C HIS A 42 -4.99 -12.31 -3.67
N VAL A 43 -4.18 -13.14 -4.30
CA VAL A 43 -4.47 -13.71 -5.63
C VAL A 43 -5.80 -14.46 -5.59
N ALA A 44 -6.00 -15.35 -4.61
CA ALA A 44 -7.26 -16.08 -4.44
C ALA A 44 -8.48 -15.15 -4.26
N ARG A 45 -8.30 -14.02 -3.56
CA ARG A 45 -9.37 -13.01 -3.41
C ARG A 45 -9.66 -12.27 -4.71
N ILE A 46 -8.63 -11.94 -5.50
CA ILE A 46 -8.79 -11.32 -6.80
C ILE A 46 -9.51 -12.27 -7.75
N ASP A 47 -9.08 -13.53 -7.82
CA ASP A 47 -9.70 -14.54 -8.68
C ASP A 47 -11.17 -14.76 -8.34
N ALA A 48 -11.51 -14.84 -7.05
CA ALA A 48 -12.90 -14.92 -6.61
C ALA A 48 -13.73 -13.70 -7.03
N ALA A 49 -13.18 -12.49 -6.88
CA ALA A 49 -13.84 -11.26 -7.33
C ALA A 49 -13.99 -11.21 -8.86
N SER A 50 -12.98 -11.67 -9.60
CA SER A 50 -13.01 -11.77 -11.07
C SER A 50 -14.04 -12.77 -11.55
N HIS A 51 -14.20 -13.92 -10.88
CA HIS A 51 -15.24 -14.90 -11.19
C HIS A 51 -16.65 -14.35 -10.93
N GLU A 52 -16.88 -13.62 -9.85
CA GLU A 52 -18.18 -12.96 -9.61
C GLU A 52 -18.45 -11.87 -10.64
N LEU A 53 -17.45 -11.06 -11.00
CA LEU A 53 -17.60 -10.06 -12.07
C LEU A 53 -17.93 -10.72 -13.41
N ALA A 54 -17.26 -11.81 -13.77
CA ALA A 54 -17.55 -12.59 -14.98
C ALA A 54 -18.95 -13.21 -14.95
N ARG A 55 -19.41 -13.65 -13.77
CA ARG A 55 -20.77 -14.17 -13.58
C ARG A 55 -21.81 -13.08 -13.78
N LEU A 56 -21.58 -11.89 -13.23
CA LEU A 56 -22.44 -10.72 -13.43
C LEU A 56 -22.46 -10.26 -14.91
N ALA A 57 -21.31 -10.29 -15.59
CA ALA A 57 -21.20 -9.95 -17.01
C ALA A 57 -21.86 -10.99 -17.92
N GLY A 58 -21.76 -12.29 -17.60
CA GLY A 58 -22.42 -13.38 -18.32
C GLY A 58 -23.92 -13.49 -18.04
N ALA A 59 -24.38 -12.96 -16.90
CA ALA A 59 -25.81 -12.87 -16.56
C ALA A 59 -26.51 -11.66 -17.20
N ALA A 60 -25.80 -10.77 -17.90
CA ALA A 60 -26.40 -9.77 -18.76
C ALA A 60 -26.76 -10.43 -20.10
N PRO A 61 -28.05 -10.70 -20.40
CA PRO A 61 -28.41 -11.36 -21.64
C PRO A 61 -28.05 -10.47 -22.83
N ALA A 62 -27.36 -11.04 -23.80
CA ALA A 62 -27.24 -10.49 -25.14
C ALA A 62 -28.66 -10.28 -25.69
N ALA A 63 -29.12 -9.04 -25.71
CA ALA A 63 -30.35 -8.64 -26.38
C ALA A 63 -30.14 -8.81 -27.89
N SER A 64 -30.36 -10.02 -28.38
CA SER A 64 -30.53 -10.31 -29.80
C SER A 64 -31.89 -9.75 -30.22
N PRO A 65 -31.99 -9.01 -31.34
CA PRO A 65 -33.26 -8.47 -31.80
C PRO A 65 -34.12 -9.58 -32.43
N PRO A 66 -35.45 -9.61 -32.20
CA PRO A 66 -36.32 -10.58 -32.85
C PRO A 66 -36.54 -10.19 -34.31
N VAL A 67 -36.09 -11.08 -35.19
CA VAL A 67 -36.58 -11.21 -36.57
C VAL A 67 -38.02 -11.72 -36.51
N HIS A 68 -38.98 -10.91 -36.95
CA HIS A 68 -40.29 -11.42 -37.37
C HIS A 68 -40.56 -10.99 -38.82
N GLY A 69 -40.62 -12.01 -39.67
CA GLY A 69 -40.87 -11.91 -41.08
C GLY A 69 -42.35 -11.67 -41.41
N GLY A 70 -42.55 -10.82 -42.42
CA GLY A 70 -43.39 -11.08 -43.58
C GLY A 70 -44.82 -11.57 -43.38
N HIS A 71 -45.78 -10.65 -43.61
CA HIS A 71 -46.90 -10.93 -44.50
C HIS A 71 -47.06 -9.82 -45.55
N ARG A 72 -46.90 -10.25 -46.81
CA ARG A 72 -47.33 -9.68 -48.10
C ARG A 72 -48.77 -9.14 -48.04
N ALA A 73 -49.31 -8.33 -48.94
CA ALA A 73 -48.94 -7.49 -50.09
C ALA A 73 -50.30 -7.12 -50.75
N HIS A 74 -50.32 -6.11 -51.64
CA HIS A 74 -51.44 -5.76 -52.56
C HIS A 74 -52.61 -4.99 -51.91
N ASP A 75 -53.07 -3.82 -52.35
CA ASP A 75 -53.00 -3.17 -53.67
C ASP A 75 -53.01 -1.64 -53.58
N ALA A 76 -52.45 -1.04 -54.62
CA ALA A 76 -52.47 0.38 -54.92
C ALA A 76 -53.63 0.73 -55.89
N ALA A 77 -53.99 2.02 -55.88
CA ALA A 77 -54.46 2.84 -57.00
C ALA A 77 -55.95 3.27 -57.04
N HIS A 78 -56.11 4.60 -57.08
CA HIS A 78 -57.22 5.44 -57.61
C HIS A 78 -58.59 5.30 -56.90
N ASP A 79 -59.34 6.36 -56.58
CA ASP A 79 -59.67 7.53 -57.38
C ASP A 79 -60.35 8.60 -56.47
N SER A 80 -60.20 9.89 -56.78
CA SER A 80 -60.90 11.02 -56.11
C SER A 80 -61.96 11.60 -57.06
N PRO A 81 -63.07 12.20 -56.58
CA PRO A 81 -63.07 13.68 -56.56
C PRO A 81 -63.98 14.39 -55.51
N ARG A 82 -63.58 15.65 -55.26
CA ARG A 82 -64.38 16.89 -55.04
C ARG A 82 -64.61 17.44 -53.60
N GLU A 83 -63.99 18.61 -53.40
CA GLU A 83 -64.07 19.70 -52.39
C GLU A 83 -65.49 20.30 -52.12
N PRO A 84 -65.70 21.35 -51.26
CA PRO A 84 -64.76 22.16 -50.43
C PRO A 84 -65.21 22.44 -48.97
N ALA A 85 -64.30 22.92 -48.11
CA ALA A 85 -64.40 24.23 -47.42
C ALA A 85 -63.45 24.37 -46.21
N ALA A 86 -62.96 25.60 -46.08
CA ALA A 86 -62.57 26.29 -44.85
C ALA A 86 -61.11 26.17 -44.33
N HIS A 87 -60.36 27.23 -44.69
CA HIS A 87 -59.51 28.05 -43.83
C HIS A 87 -58.04 27.66 -43.58
N GLY A 88 -57.15 28.56 -44.05
CA GLY A 88 -56.15 29.16 -43.16
C GLY A 88 -54.68 29.07 -43.60
N HIS A 89 -54.20 30.17 -44.18
CA HIS A 89 -52.85 30.78 -44.00
C HIS A 89 -51.56 29.91 -44.06
N ALA A 90 -50.76 30.14 -45.09
CA ALA A 90 -49.29 29.91 -45.13
C ALA A 90 -48.54 31.03 -44.33
N PRO A 91 -47.19 31.03 -44.11
CA PRO A 91 -46.14 30.15 -44.67
C PRO A 91 -44.99 29.69 -43.70
N HIS A 92 -44.21 28.73 -44.20
CA HIS A 92 -42.78 28.39 -43.98
C HIS A 92 -42.12 28.32 -42.59
N GLY A 93 -41.60 27.12 -42.24
CA GLY A 93 -40.50 26.95 -41.29
C GLY A 93 -40.03 25.49 -41.13
N ALA A 94 -38.86 25.19 -41.72
CA ALA A 94 -37.93 24.10 -41.41
C ALA A 94 -38.46 22.66 -41.13
N ALA A 95 -38.19 21.75 -42.07
CA ALA A 95 -38.30 20.32 -41.88
C ALA A 95 -37.32 19.81 -40.80
N HIS A 96 -37.85 19.23 -39.72
CA HIS A 96 -37.11 18.42 -38.76
C HIS A 96 -37.43 16.92 -38.97
N PRO A 97 -36.45 16.00 -38.90
CA PRO A 97 -36.70 14.57 -39.04
C PRO A 97 -37.62 14.07 -37.91
N PRO A 98 -38.58 13.16 -38.20
CA PRO A 98 -39.49 12.64 -37.18
C PRO A 98 -38.70 11.73 -36.23
N GLY A 99 -38.54 12.15 -34.97
CA GLY A 99 -37.95 11.30 -33.94
C GLY A 99 -37.18 12.01 -32.83
N TYR A 100 -36.91 13.31 -32.93
CA TYR A 100 -36.29 14.03 -31.81
C TYR A 100 -37.35 14.50 -30.82
N VAL A 101 -37.58 13.70 -29.78
CA VAL A 101 -38.28 14.13 -28.57
C VAL A 101 -37.24 14.76 -27.65
N PRO A 102 -37.38 16.04 -27.24
CA PRO A 102 -36.48 16.62 -26.25
C PRO A 102 -36.56 15.80 -24.96
N THR A 103 -35.42 15.30 -24.49
CA THR A 103 -35.29 14.63 -23.20
C THR A 103 -35.88 15.53 -22.12
N PRO A 104 -36.82 15.06 -21.26
CA PRO A 104 -37.32 15.88 -20.17
C PRO A 104 -36.15 16.29 -19.25
N PRO A 105 -36.19 17.49 -18.64
CA PRO A 105 -35.11 17.95 -17.78
C PRO A 105 -34.90 16.93 -16.66
N ALA A 106 -33.70 16.37 -16.61
CA ALA A 106 -33.29 15.47 -15.54
C ALA A 106 -33.51 16.20 -14.21
N GLY A 107 -34.45 15.71 -13.41
CA GLY A 107 -34.71 16.24 -12.08
C GLY A 107 -33.44 16.27 -11.25
N ALA A 108 -33.39 17.19 -10.28
CA ALA A 108 -32.22 17.44 -9.44
C ALA A 108 -31.57 16.14 -8.96
N VAL A 109 -30.37 15.86 -9.47
CA VAL A 109 -29.53 14.75 -9.03
C VAL A 109 -29.19 15.02 -7.56
N ARG A 110 -29.62 14.13 -6.66
CA ARG A 110 -29.28 14.23 -5.24
C ARG A 110 -27.76 14.12 -5.09
N PRO A 111 -27.10 15.01 -4.33
CA PRO A 111 -25.68 14.90 -4.10
C PRO A 111 -25.38 13.61 -3.34
N ILE A 112 -24.41 12.83 -3.84
CA ILE A 112 -23.84 11.69 -3.15
C ILE A 112 -23.06 12.24 -1.96
N SER A 113 -23.42 11.88 -0.73
CA SER A 113 -22.67 12.25 0.46
C SER A 113 -21.28 11.61 0.42
N THR A 114 -20.26 12.38 0.02
CA THR A 114 -18.85 11.94 -0.08
C THR A 114 -18.11 11.98 1.26
N GLN A 115 -18.80 12.20 2.38
CA GLN A 115 -18.17 12.20 3.69
C GLN A 115 -18.16 10.78 4.28
N SER A 116 -17.16 9.99 3.90
CA SER A 116 -16.73 8.88 4.75
C SER A 116 -15.99 9.45 5.96
N PRO A 117 -16.37 9.10 7.20
CA PRO A 117 -15.57 9.46 8.37
C PRO A 117 -14.15 8.91 8.18
N LEU A 118 -13.14 9.75 8.43
CA LEU A 118 -11.73 9.42 8.15
C LEU A 118 -11.24 8.15 8.87
N ILE A 119 -11.91 7.74 9.96
CA ILE A 119 -11.59 6.51 10.71
C ILE A 119 -12.89 5.90 11.26
N THR A 120 -13.16 4.65 10.93
CA THR A 120 -14.32 3.91 11.49
C THR A 120 -13.99 3.31 12.87
N PRO A 121 -14.98 3.07 13.75
CA PRO A 121 -14.73 2.43 15.06
C PRO A 121 -14.14 1.02 14.92
N ARG A 122 -14.40 0.34 13.80
CA ARG A 122 -13.80 -0.94 13.46
C ARG A 122 -12.30 -0.79 13.16
N GLU A 123 -11.92 0.25 12.41
CA GLU A 123 -10.51 0.57 12.15
C GLU A 123 -9.76 0.95 13.42
N LEU A 124 -10.39 1.70 14.34
CA LEU A 124 -9.80 1.97 15.66
C LEU A 124 -9.51 0.68 16.45
N ARG A 125 -10.43 -0.29 16.44
CA ARG A 125 -10.21 -1.59 17.09
C ARG A 125 -9.09 -2.38 16.43
N LEU A 126 -9.02 -2.37 15.10
CA LEU A 126 -7.95 -3.03 14.34
C LEU A 126 -6.60 -2.37 14.58
N LEU A 127 -6.56 -1.04 14.64
CA LEU A 127 -5.35 -0.26 14.90
C LEU A 127 -4.88 -0.45 16.34
N ALA A 128 -5.80 -0.45 17.31
CA ALA A 128 -5.48 -0.75 18.71
C ALA A 128 -4.98 -2.19 18.89
N ALA A 129 -5.59 -3.17 18.20
CA ALA A 129 -5.12 -4.55 18.21
C ALA A 129 -3.71 -4.68 17.59
N ALA A 130 -3.48 -4.04 16.44
CA ALA A 130 -2.18 -4.03 15.78
C ALA A 130 -1.10 -3.36 16.65
N ALA A 131 -1.42 -2.22 17.27
CA ALA A 131 -0.53 -1.55 18.21
C ALA A 131 -0.23 -2.44 19.43
N GLY A 132 -1.23 -3.14 19.96
CA GLY A 132 -1.05 -4.10 21.05
C GLY A 132 -0.10 -5.25 20.68
N ILE A 133 -0.26 -5.84 19.50
CA ILE A 133 0.62 -6.91 19.01
C ILE A 133 2.04 -6.38 18.78
N ALA A 134 2.19 -5.18 18.23
CA ALA A 134 3.49 -4.54 18.04
C ALA A 134 4.22 -4.29 19.37
N ILE A 135 3.51 -3.80 20.39
CA ILE A 135 4.09 -3.59 21.73
C ILE A 135 4.45 -4.93 22.37
N LEU A 136 3.57 -5.94 22.30
CA LEU A 136 3.82 -7.25 22.90
C LEU A 136 5.04 -7.93 22.25
N SER A 137 5.15 -7.88 20.93
CA SER A 137 6.31 -8.43 20.20
C SER A 137 7.59 -7.67 20.55
N ALA A 138 7.56 -6.34 20.65
CA ALA A 138 8.71 -5.56 21.11
C ALA A 138 9.15 -5.95 22.52
N LEU A 139 8.21 -6.19 23.45
CA LEU A 139 8.50 -6.64 24.81
C LEU A 139 9.08 -8.05 24.84
N ILE A 140 8.58 -8.97 24.00
CA ILE A 140 9.13 -10.32 23.88
C ILE A 140 10.55 -10.28 23.31
N VAL A 141 10.81 -9.46 22.29
CA VAL A 141 12.16 -9.29 21.74
C VAL A 141 13.09 -8.68 22.76
N LEU A 142 12.67 -7.63 23.47
CA LEU A 142 13.50 -6.98 24.48
C LEU A 142 13.74 -7.90 25.70
N GLY A 143 12.73 -8.63 26.15
CA GLY A 143 12.83 -9.63 27.21
C GLY A 143 13.67 -10.84 26.81
N GLY A 144 13.52 -11.31 25.57
CA GLY A 144 14.38 -12.35 24.98
C GLY A 144 15.83 -11.88 24.92
N GLN A 145 16.08 -10.67 24.43
CA GLN A 145 17.42 -10.07 24.43
C GLN A 145 17.98 -9.92 25.85
N ALA A 146 17.16 -9.65 26.86
CA ALA A 146 17.62 -9.59 28.25
C ALA A 146 17.93 -10.97 28.86
N LEU A 147 17.24 -12.03 28.42
CA LEU A 147 17.47 -13.42 28.86
C LEU A 147 18.63 -14.09 28.11
N PHE A 148 18.87 -13.70 26.85
CA PHE A 148 19.92 -14.28 25.99
C PHE A 148 21.15 -13.39 25.80
N ARG A 149 21.12 -12.11 26.21
CA ARG A 149 22.35 -11.35 26.38
C ARG A 149 23.05 -11.86 27.62
N THR A 150 24.10 -12.66 27.37
CA THR A 150 25.27 -12.71 28.24
C THR A 150 25.57 -11.27 28.70
N PRO A 151 25.75 -11.00 30.01
CA PRO A 151 26.17 -9.67 30.45
C PRO A 151 27.37 -9.29 29.59
N ALA A 152 27.36 -8.05 29.06
CA ALA A 152 28.48 -7.52 28.29
C ALA A 152 29.78 -7.96 28.98
N PRO A 153 30.75 -8.53 28.25
CA PRO A 153 31.95 -9.08 28.86
C PRO A 153 32.46 -8.01 29.82
N ALA A 154 32.47 -8.35 31.11
CA ALA A 154 33.02 -7.47 32.13
C ALA A 154 34.38 -7.03 31.60
N LEU A 155 34.67 -5.72 31.64
CA LEU A 155 35.92 -5.14 31.16
C LEU A 155 37.04 -6.13 31.49
N SER A 156 37.72 -6.65 30.46
CA SER A 156 38.81 -7.58 30.69
C SER A 156 39.78 -6.93 31.69
N ALA A 157 40.45 -7.72 32.53
CA ALA A 157 41.34 -7.18 33.56
C ALA A 157 42.34 -6.16 32.97
N ASP A 158 42.78 -6.41 31.74
CA ASP A 158 43.66 -5.54 30.98
C ASP A 158 42.99 -4.21 30.57
N GLN A 159 41.73 -4.24 30.12
CA GLN A 159 40.97 -3.03 29.80
C GLN A 159 40.64 -2.20 31.05
N ALA A 160 40.28 -2.84 32.15
CA ALA A 160 40.05 -2.16 33.43
C ALA A 160 41.34 -1.49 33.92
N GLN A 161 42.48 -2.17 33.78
CA GLN A 161 43.78 -1.61 34.14
C GLN A 161 44.21 -0.48 33.19
N ALA A 162 43.90 -0.57 31.89
CA ALA A 162 44.17 0.49 30.93
C ALA A 162 43.38 1.76 31.27
N LEU A 163 42.12 1.64 31.67
CA LEU A 163 41.29 2.77 32.10
C LEU A 163 41.84 3.42 33.38
N GLN A 164 42.23 2.62 34.38
CA GLN A 164 42.85 3.17 35.60
C GLN A 164 44.19 3.87 35.33
N ARG A 165 44.98 3.37 34.38
CA ARG A 165 46.23 4.04 33.96
C ARG A 165 45.92 5.34 33.23
N ALA A 166 44.91 5.36 32.37
CA ALA A 166 44.47 6.57 31.67
C ALA A 166 44.00 7.66 32.65
N GLU A 167 43.17 7.32 33.64
CA GLU A 167 42.71 8.26 34.66
C GLU A 167 43.88 8.84 35.49
N ARG A 168 44.84 8.00 35.88
CA ARG A 168 46.05 8.47 36.59
C ARG A 168 46.91 9.39 35.74
N LEU A 169 47.05 9.10 34.45
CA LEU A 169 47.77 9.95 33.51
C LEU A 169 47.05 11.28 33.30
N GLU A 170 45.73 11.28 33.17
CA GLU A 170 44.93 12.50 33.05
C GLU A 170 45.03 13.36 34.30
N GLN A 171 44.98 12.75 35.48
CA GLN A 171 45.13 13.46 36.75
C GLN A 171 46.56 14.01 36.93
N ALA A 172 47.59 13.27 36.50
CA ALA A 172 48.96 13.74 36.48
C ALA A 172 49.15 14.90 35.49
N LEU A 173 48.53 14.83 34.30
CA LEU A 173 48.52 15.91 33.31
C LEU A 173 47.84 17.17 33.84
N HIS A 174 46.73 17.02 34.57
CA HIS A 174 46.03 18.14 35.18
C HIS A 174 46.88 18.84 36.25
N ASN A 175 47.66 18.06 37.01
CA ASN A 175 48.57 18.55 38.05
C ASN A 175 49.89 19.11 37.49
N LEU A 176 50.21 18.89 36.21
CA LEU A 176 51.39 19.47 35.57
C LEU A 176 51.20 20.97 35.29
N ASP A 177 52.31 21.71 35.38
CA ASP A 177 52.38 23.14 35.08
C ASP A 177 51.84 23.40 33.64
N PRO A 178 50.96 24.40 33.42
CA PRO A 178 50.39 24.72 32.12
C PRO A 178 51.44 24.92 31.00
N LYS A 179 52.66 25.37 31.31
CA LYS A 179 53.73 25.51 30.32
C LYS A 179 54.24 24.17 29.78
N LEU A 180 54.31 23.13 30.62
CA LEU A 180 54.71 21.77 30.22
C LEU A 180 53.59 21.08 29.43
N ARG A 181 52.33 21.29 29.80
CA ARG A 181 51.17 20.79 29.05
C ARG A 181 51.12 21.27 27.60
N ALA A 182 51.55 22.50 27.34
CA ALA A 182 51.61 23.05 25.98
C ALA A 182 52.77 22.47 25.13
N GLN A 183 53.83 21.94 25.76
CA GLN A 183 55.01 21.41 25.08
C GLN A 183 54.91 19.91 24.77
N LEU A 184 54.18 19.15 25.61
CA LEU A 184 53.91 17.72 25.43
C LEU A 184 53.35 17.31 24.05
N PRO A 185 52.33 17.98 23.46
CA PRO A 185 51.84 17.62 22.14
C PRO A 185 52.86 17.90 21.02
N ALA A 186 53.77 18.84 21.22
CA ALA A 186 54.83 19.16 20.26
C ALA A 186 56.00 18.16 20.31
N GLU A 187 56.27 17.55 21.47
CA GLU A 187 57.28 16.48 21.59
C GLU A 187 56.77 15.11 21.14
N LEU A 188 55.49 14.78 21.36
CA LEU A 188 54.91 13.50 20.94
C LEU A 188 54.72 13.36 19.41
N GLN A 189 54.80 14.47 18.66
CA GLN A 189 54.69 14.49 17.20
C GLN A 189 56.05 14.41 16.48
N LYS A 190 57.15 14.28 17.24
CA LYS A 190 58.52 14.25 16.73
C LYS A 190 59.06 12.83 16.72
#